data_AF-A0A1F6HLK2-F1
#
_entry.id   AF-A0A1F6HLK2-F1
#
_cell.length_a   1.000
_cell.length_b   1.000
_cell.length_c   1.000
_cell.angle_alpha   90.00
_cell.angle_beta   90.00
_cell.angle_gamma   90.00
#
_symmetry.space_group_name_H-M   'P 1'
#
loop_
_entity.id
_entity.type
_entity.pdbx_description
1 polymer ?
#
loop_
_entity_poly.entity_id
_entity_poly.type
_entity_poly.pdbx_seq_one_letter_code
_entity_poly.pdbx_strand_id
1 'polypeptide(L)' 'MPEKLVTINKRKKAKKHGFLKRNSTKSGKKLLKRRRLRGRKRV' A
#
# COMPACT_ATOMS: atom_id res chain seq x y z
N MET A 1 -9.41 16.30 25.10
CA MET A 1 -9.39 16.35 23.62
C MET A 1 -9.44 14.92 23.09
N PRO A 2 -10.32 14.56 22.14
CA PRO A 2 -10.36 13.19 21.61
C PRO A 2 -9.06 12.87 20.87
N GLU A 3 -8.57 11.64 21.04
CA GLU A 3 -7.38 11.18 20.33
C GLU A 3 -7.65 11.05 18.82
N LYS A 4 -6.62 11.34 18.01
CA LYS A 4 -6.71 11.20 16.55
C LYS A 4 -6.83 9.72 16.18
N LEU A 5 -7.82 9.40 15.34
CA LEU A 5 -8.03 8.06 14.77
C LEU A 5 -6.83 7.50 14.00
N VAL A 6 -5.98 8.38 13.44
CA VAL A 6 -4.82 8.00 12.64
C VAL A 6 -3.54 8.49 13.29
N THR A 7 -2.74 7.55 13.77
CA THR A 7 -1.35 7.78 14.18
C THR A 7 -0.40 7.42 13.03
N ILE A 8 0.51 8.33 12.69
CA ILE A 8 1.42 8.14 11.55
C ILE A 8 2.65 7.36 12.01
N ASN A 9 2.77 6.12 11.53
CA ASN A 9 3.97 5.30 11.72
C ASN A 9 4.52 4.83 10.37
N LYS A 10 5.71 5.32 10.01
CA LYS A 10 6.38 5.03 8.71
C LYS A 10 6.67 3.54 8.54
N ARG A 11 7.13 2.86 9.59
CA ARG A 11 7.44 1.41 9.57
C ARG A 11 6.19 0.57 9.34
N LYS A 12 5.09 0.90 10.04
CA LYS A 12 3.78 0.24 9.88
C LYS A 12 3.27 0.41 8.45
N LYS A 13 3.36 1.62 7.89
CA LYS A 13 2.95 1.92 6.51
C LYS A 13 3.74 1.10 5.49
N ALA A 14 5.07 1.06 5.60
CA ALA A 14 5.92 0.30 4.68
C ALA A 14 5.63 -1.20 4.74
N LYS A 15 5.54 -1.79 5.94
CA LYS A 15 5.27 -3.23 6.12
C LYS A 15 3.88 -3.64 5.63
N LYS A 16 2.84 -2.83 5.88
CA LYS A 16 1.46 -3.18 5.52
C LYS A 16 1.09 -2.83 4.09
N HIS A 17 1.58 -1.71 3.57
CA HIS A 17 1.10 -1.14 2.31
C HIS A 17 2.16 -0.99 1.23
N GLY A 18 3.44 -1.19 1.56
CA GLY A 18 4.55 -1.04 0.63
C GLY A 18 4.55 -2.07 -0.50
N PHE A 19 5.36 -1.78 -1.52
CA PHE A 19 5.45 -2.57 -2.74
C PHE A 19 5.76 -4.06 -2.49
N LEU A 20 6.76 -4.34 -1.65
CA LEU A 20 7.16 -5.73 -1.32
C LEU A 20 5.98 -6.54 -0.76
N LYS A 21 5.17 -5.94 0.13
CA LYS A 21 4.00 -6.61 0.69
C LYS A 21 2.92 -6.85 -0.37
N ARG A 22 2.74 -5.93 -1.32
CA ARG A 22 1.81 -6.12 -2.44
C ARG A 22 2.31 -7.22 -3.38
N ASN A 23 3.62 -7.30 -3.63
CA ASN A 23 4.18 -8.32 -4.51
C ASN A 23 4.20 -9.73 -3.88
N SER A 24 4.09 -9.86 -2.56
CA SER A 24 4.16 -11.17 -1.88
C SER A 24 2.90 -12.03 -2.05
N THR A 25 1.77 -11.46 -2.47
CA THR A 25 0.48 -12.17 -2.59
C THR A 25 -0.04 -12.16 -4.02
N LYS A 26 -0.76 -13.22 -4.43
CA LYS A 26 -1.37 -13.29 -5.76
C LYS A 26 -2.33 -12.12 -6.02
N SER A 27 -3.13 -11.74 -5.02
CA SER A 27 -4.06 -10.60 -5.10
C SER A 27 -3.34 -9.26 -5.18
N GLY A 28 -2.27 -9.07 -4.40
CA GLY A 28 -1.48 -7.85 -4.45
C GLY A 28 -0.76 -7.66 -5.80
N LYS A 29 -0.23 -8.73 -6.40
CA LYS A 29 0.31 -8.70 -7.78
C LYS A 29 -0.74 -8.24 -8.79
N LYS A 30 -1.97 -8.77 -8.71
CA LYS A 30 -3.10 -8.33 -9.57
C LYS A 30 -3.41 -6.84 -9.38
N LEU A 31 -3.36 -6.34 -8.14
CA LEU A 31 -3.58 -4.93 -7.86
C LEU A 31 -2.49 -4.05 -8.48
N LEU A 32 -1.21 -4.44 -8.37
CA LEU A 32 -0.10 -3.71 -8.99
C LEU A 32 -0.26 -3.66 -10.52
N LYS A 33 -0.64 -4.79 -11.15
CA LYS A 33 -0.95 -4.84 -12.59
C LYS A 33 -2.06 -3.85 -12.96
N ARG A 34 -3.18 -3.86 -12.23
CA ARG A 34 -4.31 -2.94 -12.47
C ARG A 34 -3.91 -1.47 -12.32
N ARG A 35 -3.07 -1.15 -11.34
CA ARG A 35 -2.58 0.23 -11.12
C ARG A 35 -1.69 0.70 -12.27
N ARG A 36 -0.82 -0.16 -12.78
CA ARG A 36 0.04 0.10 -13.94
C ARG A 36 -0.78 0.27 -15.22
N LEU A 37 -1.72 -0.63 -15.49
CA LEU A 37 -2.61 -0.53 -16.65
C LEU A 37 -3.42 0.77 -16.66
N ARG A 38 -3.87 1.24 -15.49
CA ARG A 38 -4.55 2.54 -15.36
C ARG A 38 -3.60 3.75 -15.49
N GLY A 39 -2.28 3.54 -15.55
CA GLY A 39 -1.30 4.62 -15.67
C GLY A 39 -1.08 5.42 -14.38
N ARG A 40 -1.29 4.83 -13.19
CA ARG A 40 -1.06 5.56 -11.94
C ARG A 40 0.43 5.85 -11.75
N LYS A 41 0.80 7.14 -11.65
CA LYS A 41 2.18 7.63 -11.44
C LYS A 41 2.88 7.01 -10.22
N ARG A 42 2.15 6.66 -9.16
CA ARG A 42 2.69 6.01 -7.95
C ARG A 42 2.01 4.66 -7.71
N VAL A 43 2.82 3.61 -7.68
CA VAL A 43 2.39 2.21 -7.48
C VAL A 43 3.06 1.63 -6.25
#